data_AF-A0A919YZL3-F1
#
_entry.id   AF-A0A919YZL3-F1
#
_cell.length_a   1.000
_cell.length_b   1.000
_cell.length_c   1.000
_cell.angle_alpha   90.00
_cell.angle_beta   90.00
_cell.angle_gamma   90.00
#
_symmetry.space_group_name_H-M   'P 1'
#
loop_
_entity.id
_entity.type
_entity.pdbx_description
1 polymer ?
#
loop_
_entity_poly.entity_id
_entity_poly.type
_entity_poly.pdbx_seq_one_letter_code
_entity_poly.pdbx_strand_id
1 'polypeptide(L)'
;MENPISFHFNLAVDYINRGALGAASNLFYRTIMLDPNHYQSWVSLIFGLGIMKETGDQQILLARYAKRELPYVKELIGSALSAYKHNPKALMEWLRLYSERAEEKDREMLGHIIADIGQMMAKNAERIHAGNNPDKESSEPPSLDEIAEHKIYLDWIPEKKPEEIYDLIEPLLDLPQSVDMAIRMLTYFPGLRAEKMLRRICRSEETSNKSKTRALIALHWHGATGNAKLIKFGDSFVVNLQKPEPKLGHHLPDAYSALVDWVLLWWGKANGVIEGDQQLETSPSGKLELGKEQRQVIESQINPNIPAAAESIMRETYLHYYPRIAPIVNEIDEWGAALLNILSAFSQNWEEPWKFPLPELQGGSGLKREWLLKALLLKDASEPSGEPEEDSEEDEDLEEGSTEDSTEGSTDSK
;
A
#
# COMPACT_ATOMS: atom_id res chain seq x y z
N MET A 1 33.71 -26.84 -2.08
CA MET A 1 32.27 -26.63 -1.84
C MET A 1 32.11 -25.19 -1.42
N GLU A 2 31.33 -24.40 -2.15
CA GLU A 2 31.05 -23.00 -1.78
C GLU A 2 30.31 -22.96 -0.43
N ASN A 3 30.65 -21.99 0.41
CA ASN A 3 29.98 -21.78 1.69
C ASN A 3 28.50 -21.39 1.41
N PRO A 4 27.51 -22.18 1.87
CA PRO A 4 26.09 -21.92 1.57
C PRO A 4 25.61 -20.55 2.08
N ILE A 5 26.22 -20.02 3.15
CA ILE A 5 25.94 -18.67 3.67
C ILE A 5 26.34 -17.62 2.63
N SER A 6 27.57 -17.69 2.13
CA SER A 6 28.09 -16.75 1.12
C SER A 6 27.34 -16.87 -0.20
N PHE A 7 26.96 -18.09 -0.60
CA PHE A 7 26.16 -18.32 -1.80
C PHE A 7 24.78 -17.64 -1.70
N HIS A 8 24.01 -17.92 -0.63
CA HIS A 8 22.69 -17.33 -0.46
C HIS A 8 22.75 -15.80 -0.36
N PHE A 9 23.70 -15.26 0.41
CA PHE A 9 23.85 -13.81 0.55
C PHE A 9 24.20 -13.13 -0.79
N ASN A 10 25.19 -13.63 -1.52
CA ASN A 10 25.59 -13.03 -2.80
C ASN A 10 24.47 -13.11 -3.84
N LEU A 11 23.73 -14.22 -3.86
CA LEU A 11 22.57 -14.37 -4.73
C LEU A 11 21.43 -13.41 -4.34
N ALA A 12 21.20 -13.18 -3.04
CA ALA A 12 20.23 -12.20 -2.56
C ALA A 12 20.58 -10.78 -3.02
N VAL A 13 21.87 -10.42 -2.99
CA VAL A 13 22.37 -9.12 -3.48
C VAL A 13 22.14 -8.97 -4.99
N ASP A 14 22.38 -10.01 -5.79
CA ASP A 14 22.06 -10.00 -7.23
C ASP A 14 20.56 -9.80 -7.47
N TYR A 15 19.69 -10.45 -6.69
CA TYR A 15 18.24 -10.22 -6.78
C TYR A 15 17.84 -8.78 -6.40
N ILE A 16 18.43 -8.18 -5.36
CA ILE A 16 18.22 -6.75 -5.05
C ILE A 16 18.57 -5.87 -6.25
N ASN A 17 19.73 -6.10 -6.89
CA ASN A 17 20.18 -5.30 -8.02
C ASN A 17 19.23 -5.38 -9.23
N ARG A 18 18.41 -6.43 -9.29
CA ARG A 18 17.36 -6.63 -10.31
C ARG A 18 15.97 -6.13 -9.87
N GLY A 19 15.84 -5.59 -8.66
CA GLY A 19 14.55 -5.17 -8.09
C GLY A 19 13.69 -6.31 -7.52
N ALA A 20 14.21 -7.54 -7.49
CA ALA A 20 13.51 -8.74 -7.04
C ALA A 20 13.56 -8.88 -5.50
N LEU A 21 12.94 -7.93 -4.81
CA LEU A 21 13.01 -7.80 -3.35
C LEU A 21 12.47 -9.02 -2.60
N GLY A 22 11.40 -9.64 -3.08
CA GLY A 22 10.80 -10.83 -2.45
C GLY A 22 11.72 -12.05 -2.50
N ALA A 23 12.32 -12.31 -3.66
CA ALA A 23 13.30 -13.37 -3.83
C ALA A 23 14.55 -13.13 -2.98
N ALA A 24 15.04 -11.88 -2.94
CA ALA A 24 16.15 -11.49 -2.08
C ALA A 24 15.82 -11.70 -0.59
N SER A 25 14.62 -11.29 -0.14
CA SER A 25 14.16 -11.47 1.23
C SER A 25 14.16 -12.95 1.66
N ASN A 26 13.71 -13.86 0.78
CA ASN A 26 13.79 -15.31 1.02
C ASN A 26 15.23 -15.77 1.30
N LEU A 27 16.17 -15.33 0.46
CA LEU A 27 17.57 -15.74 0.56
C LEU A 27 18.28 -15.13 1.76
N PHE A 28 18.05 -13.85 2.08
CA PHE A 28 18.57 -13.26 3.32
C PHE A 28 18.05 -14.00 4.55
N TYR A 29 16.76 -14.36 4.57
CA TYR A 29 16.18 -15.13 5.66
C TYR A 29 16.82 -16.52 5.76
N ARG A 30 17.05 -17.22 4.64
CA ARG A 30 17.81 -18.49 4.64
C ARG A 30 19.23 -18.32 5.18
N THR A 31 19.91 -17.23 4.83
CA THR A 31 21.23 -16.92 5.39
C THR A 31 21.17 -16.74 6.90
N ILE A 32 20.17 -16.02 7.42
CA ILE A 32 19.93 -15.84 8.87
C ILE A 32 19.66 -17.18 9.57
N MET A 33 18.93 -18.09 8.92
CA MET A 33 18.67 -19.42 9.49
C MET A 33 19.94 -20.29 9.57
N LEU A 34 20.88 -20.11 8.65
CA LEU A 34 22.17 -20.80 8.66
C LEU A 34 23.18 -20.15 9.61
N ASP A 35 23.19 -18.82 9.68
CA ASP A 35 24.02 -18.03 10.58
C ASP A 35 23.17 -16.89 11.19
N PRO A 36 22.61 -17.11 12.40
CA PRO A 36 21.79 -16.11 13.08
C PRO A 36 22.54 -14.81 13.42
N ASN A 37 23.88 -14.82 13.37
CA ASN A 37 24.73 -13.68 13.65
C ASN A 37 25.15 -12.91 12.39
N HIS A 38 24.69 -13.32 11.20
CA HIS A 38 24.98 -12.65 9.94
C HIS A 38 24.24 -11.30 9.81
N TYR A 39 24.75 -10.27 10.46
CA TYR A 39 24.08 -8.97 10.61
C TYR A 39 23.70 -8.32 9.27
N GLN A 40 24.53 -8.48 8.23
CA GLN A 40 24.25 -7.90 6.91
C GLN A 40 22.96 -8.45 6.29
N SER A 41 22.62 -9.72 6.56
CA SER A 41 21.39 -10.33 6.06
C SER A 41 20.17 -9.81 6.81
N TRP A 42 20.29 -9.63 8.13
CA TRP A 42 19.25 -8.99 8.93
C TRP A 42 18.96 -7.57 8.45
N VAL A 43 19.99 -6.75 8.33
CA VAL A 43 19.87 -5.35 7.89
C VAL A 43 19.26 -5.28 6.49
N SER A 44 19.76 -6.09 5.55
CA SER A 44 19.26 -6.11 4.16
C SER A 44 17.80 -6.56 4.10
N LEU A 45 17.42 -7.56 4.89
CA LEU A 45 16.04 -8.03 4.96
C LEU A 45 15.10 -6.98 5.56
N ILE A 46 15.50 -6.32 6.65
CA ILE A 46 14.72 -5.24 7.28
C ILE A 46 14.50 -4.08 6.30
N PHE A 47 15.52 -3.66 5.56
CA PHE A 47 15.35 -2.63 4.53
C PHE A 47 14.50 -3.10 3.36
N GLY A 48 14.68 -4.33 2.89
CA GLY A 48 13.86 -4.91 1.83
C GLY A 48 12.37 -4.90 2.17
N LEU A 49 12.01 -5.32 3.39
CA LEU A 49 10.63 -5.25 3.89
C LEU A 49 10.12 -3.81 3.99
N GLY A 50 10.95 -2.87 4.44
CA GLY A 50 10.61 -1.45 4.48
C GLY A 50 10.31 -0.86 3.09
N ILE A 51 11.08 -1.25 2.07
CA ILE A 51 10.84 -0.85 0.68
C ILE A 51 9.53 -1.47 0.16
N MET A 52 9.27 -2.75 0.46
CA MET A 52 8.02 -3.41 0.08
C MET A 52 6.80 -2.93 0.87
N LYS A 53 6.97 -2.05 1.87
CA LYS A 53 5.94 -1.54 2.79
C LYS A 53 5.30 -2.64 3.65
N GLU A 54 6.11 -3.62 4.01
CA GLU A 54 5.76 -4.79 4.81
C GLU A 54 5.94 -4.47 6.30
N THR A 55 5.29 -3.40 6.78
CA THR A 55 5.59 -2.78 8.08
C THR A 55 5.48 -3.74 9.26
N GLY A 56 4.48 -4.64 9.28
CA GLY A 56 4.33 -5.62 10.35
C GLY A 56 5.51 -6.58 10.46
N ASP A 57 5.88 -7.21 9.35
CA ASP A 57 7.04 -8.11 9.27
C ASP A 57 8.35 -7.37 9.57
N GLN A 58 8.45 -6.10 9.13
CA GLN A 58 9.59 -5.25 9.43
C GLN A 58 9.72 -4.96 10.94
N GLN A 59 8.61 -4.64 11.62
CA GLN A 59 8.59 -4.46 13.09
C GLN A 59 9.07 -5.74 13.78
N ILE A 60 8.54 -6.90 13.40
CA ILE A 60 8.92 -8.20 13.98
C ILE A 60 10.43 -8.43 13.83
N LEU A 61 11.00 -8.22 12.65
CA LEU A 61 12.44 -8.40 12.44
C LEU A 61 13.29 -7.36 13.15
N LEU A 62 12.84 -6.10 13.25
CA LEU A 62 13.51 -5.08 14.05
C LEU A 62 13.54 -5.47 15.53
N ALA A 63 12.43 -5.99 16.07
CA ALA A 63 12.35 -6.46 17.46
C ALA A 63 13.31 -7.63 17.69
N ARG A 64 13.28 -8.65 16.81
CA ARG A 64 14.20 -9.79 16.84
C ARG A 64 15.67 -9.37 16.72
N TYR A 65 15.98 -8.36 15.89
CA TYR A 65 17.34 -7.82 15.75
C TYR A 65 17.83 -7.16 17.04
N ALA A 66 17.00 -6.29 17.64
CA ALA A 66 17.35 -5.61 18.88
C ALA A 66 17.54 -6.57 20.05
N LYS A 67 16.86 -7.72 20.09
CA LYS A 67 17.03 -8.75 21.14
C LYS A 67 18.25 -9.65 20.95
N ARG A 68 18.94 -9.59 19.82
CA ARG A 68 20.13 -10.42 19.54
C ARG A 68 21.42 -9.64 19.77
N GLU A 69 22.52 -10.33 20.06
CA GLU A 69 23.88 -9.75 20.16
C GLU A 69 24.47 -9.40 18.78
N LEU A 70 23.76 -8.57 18.02
CA LEU A 70 24.15 -8.07 16.70
C LEU A 70 24.72 -6.65 16.80
N PRO A 71 25.62 -6.25 15.89
CA PRO A 71 26.27 -4.94 15.92
C PRO A 71 25.27 -3.80 15.78
N TYR A 72 25.65 -2.66 16.34
CA TYR A 72 24.95 -1.40 16.13
C TYR A 72 25.14 -0.92 14.68
N VAL A 73 24.02 -0.60 14.04
CA VAL A 73 23.90 -0.09 12.67
C VAL A 73 22.99 1.13 12.70
N LYS A 74 23.56 2.31 12.45
CA LYS A 74 22.89 3.60 12.61
C LYS A 74 21.67 3.74 11.69
N GLU A 75 21.77 3.17 10.50
CA GLU A 75 20.75 3.24 9.45
C GLU A 75 19.45 2.53 9.85
N LEU A 76 19.48 1.62 10.83
CA LEU A 76 18.27 0.97 11.35
C LEU A 76 17.38 1.90 12.18
N ILE A 77 17.91 3.01 12.70
CA ILE A 77 17.12 3.97 13.49
C ILE A 77 15.97 4.54 12.65
N GLY A 78 16.25 4.96 11.41
CA GLY A 78 15.22 5.48 10.51
C GLY A 78 14.14 4.43 10.18
N SER A 79 14.55 3.16 10.05
CA SER A 79 13.60 2.06 9.87
C SER A 79 12.73 1.85 11.10
N ALA A 80 13.29 1.88 12.30
CA ALA A 80 12.52 1.74 13.54
C ALA A 80 11.54 2.90 13.76
N LEU A 81 11.99 4.15 13.57
CA LEU A 81 11.13 5.33 13.65
C LEU A 81 9.95 5.25 12.68
N SER A 82 10.20 4.79 11.45
CA SER A 82 9.13 4.64 10.45
C SER A 82 8.22 3.46 10.77
N ALA A 83 8.77 2.31 11.14
CA ALA A 83 8.00 1.08 11.34
C ALA A 83 7.11 1.18 12.59
N TYR A 84 7.63 1.73 13.68
CA TYR A 84 6.90 1.88 14.95
C TYR A 84 6.23 3.24 15.12
N LYS A 85 6.04 4.02 14.05
CA LYS A 85 5.40 5.36 14.11
C LYS A 85 4.08 5.37 14.89
N HIS A 86 3.30 4.29 14.80
CA HIS A 86 2.01 4.14 15.47
C HIS A 86 2.06 3.26 16.73
N ASN A 87 3.25 2.87 17.18
CA ASN A 87 3.47 2.15 18.44
C ASN A 87 4.67 2.76 19.20
N PRO A 88 4.48 3.94 19.84
CA PRO A 88 5.55 4.65 20.53
C PRO A 88 6.12 3.87 21.72
N LYS A 89 5.33 2.98 22.35
CA LYS A 89 5.79 2.08 23.41
C LYS A 89 6.88 1.15 22.90
N ALA A 90 6.58 0.36 21.86
CA ALA A 90 7.55 -0.56 21.27
C ALA A 90 8.76 0.18 20.68
N LEU A 91 8.57 1.37 20.10
CA LEU A 91 9.67 2.20 19.62
C LEU A 91 10.63 2.59 20.76
N MET A 92 10.10 3.04 21.89
CA MET A 92 10.89 3.44 23.05
C MET A 92 11.65 2.25 23.64
N GLU A 93 11.00 1.09 23.77
CA GLU A 93 11.63 -0.16 24.22
C GLU A 93 12.76 -0.59 23.26
N TRP A 94 12.50 -0.53 21.96
CA TRP A 94 13.49 -0.83 20.92
C TRP A 94 14.71 0.09 21.02
N LEU A 95 14.50 1.41 21.11
CA LEU A 95 15.57 2.40 21.18
C LEU A 95 16.43 2.21 22.44
N ARG A 96 15.80 1.92 23.60
CA ARG A 96 16.52 1.64 24.84
C ARG A 96 17.46 0.45 24.67
N LEU A 97 16.90 -0.71 24.29
CA LEU A 97 17.67 -1.94 24.10
C LEU A 97 18.77 -1.78 23.04
N TYR A 98 18.47 -1.08 21.95
CA TYR A 98 19.40 -0.90 20.85
C TYR A 98 20.56 0.06 21.19
N SER A 99 20.30 1.08 22.00
CA SER A 99 21.28 2.11 22.41
C SER A 99 22.40 1.58 23.31
N GLU A 100 22.19 0.44 23.97
CA GLU A 100 23.20 -0.21 24.83
C GLU A 100 24.47 -0.56 24.05
N ARG A 101 24.34 -0.80 22.75
CA ARG A 101 25.43 -1.18 21.84
C ARG A 101 26.01 -0.01 21.07
N ALA A 102 25.39 1.16 21.17
CA ALA A 102 25.83 2.35 20.46
C ALA A 102 27.08 2.95 21.12
N GLU A 103 27.89 3.65 20.32
CA GLU A 103 28.94 4.53 20.84
C GLU A 103 28.33 5.69 21.64
N GLU A 104 29.13 6.30 22.51
CA GLU A 104 28.67 7.34 23.46
C GLU A 104 27.87 8.46 22.79
N LYS A 105 28.40 9.02 21.69
CA LYS A 105 27.73 10.08 20.92
C LYS A 105 26.35 9.66 20.40
N ASP A 106 26.22 8.46 19.85
CA ASP A 106 24.94 7.97 19.33
C ASP A 106 24.00 7.59 20.46
N ARG A 107 24.52 7.09 21.60
CA ARG A 107 23.72 6.80 22.79
C ARG A 107 23.11 8.06 23.40
N GLU A 108 23.86 9.16 23.47
CA GLU A 108 23.35 10.46 23.92
C GLU A 108 22.21 10.95 23.03
N MET A 109 22.42 10.95 21.71
CA MET A 109 21.38 11.30 20.72
C MET A 109 20.12 10.45 20.91
N LEU A 110 20.26 9.13 21.06
CA LEU A 110 19.12 8.24 21.27
C LEU A 110 18.44 8.48 22.61
N GLY A 111 19.20 8.84 23.65
CA GLY A 111 18.69 9.22 24.96
C GLY A 111 17.73 10.41 24.90
N HIS A 112 18.05 11.42 24.09
CA HIS A 112 17.15 12.56 23.84
C HIS A 112 15.84 12.11 23.17
N ILE A 113 15.92 11.28 22.13
CA ILE A 113 14.72 10.75 21.44
C ILE A 113 13.85 9.92 22.39
N ILE A 114 14.46 9.06 23.22
CA ILE A 114 13.76 8.25 24.22
C ILE A 114 13.04 9.14 25.23
N ALA A 115 13.68 10.22 25.69
CA ALA A 115 13.09 11.16 26.63
C ALA A 115 11.88 11.90 26.01
N ASP A 116 12.02 12.36 24.77
CA ASP A 116 10.94 13.06 24.04
C ASP A 116 9.70 12.17 23.84
N ILE A 117 9.91 10.92 23.41
CA ILE A 117 8.83 9.93 23.27
C ILE A 117 8.17 9.67 24.63
N GLY A 118 8.94 9.51 25.71
CA GLY A 118 8.43 9.31 27.06
C GLY A 118 7.56 10.48 27.54
N GLN A 119 7.99 11.72 27.29
CA GLN A 119 7.21 12.91 27.61
C GLN A 119 5.91 12.99 26.80
N MET A 120 5.97 12.68 25.51
CA MET A 120 4.78 12.63 24.65
C MET A 120 3.76 11.60 25.15
N MET A 121 4.22 10.40 25.50
CA MET A 121 3.35 9.35 26.03
C MET A 121 2.72 9.74 27.37
N ALA A 122 3.49 10.33 28.28
CA ALA A 122 2.97 10.82 29.57
C ALA A 122 1.89 11.89 29.40
N LYS A 123 2.13 12.89 28.54
CA LYS A 123 1.15 13.94 28.20
C LYS A 123 -0.14 13.36 27.61
N ASN A 124 -0.02 12.35 26.74
CA ASN A 124 -1.19 11.70 26.16
C ASN A 124 -1.99 10.90 27.20
N ALA A 125 -1.31 10.19 28.11
CA ALA A 125 -1.98 9.49 29.21
C ALA A 125 -2.73 10.45 30.13
N GLU A 126 -2.12 11.59 30.49
CA GLU A 126 -2.77 12.64 31.29
C GLU A 126 -4.02 13.20 30.62
N ARG A 127 -3.98 13.44 29.29
CA ARG A 127 -5.14 13.89 28.50
C ARG A 127 -6.28 12.86 28.50
N ILE A 128 -5.95 11.58 28.37
CA ILE A 128 -6.93 10.49 28.41
C ILE A 128 -7.57 10.41 29.80
N HIS A 129 -6.79 10.55 30.88
CA HIS A 129 -7.32 10.56 32.24
C HIS A 129 -8.14 11.83 32.57
N ALA A 130 -7.85 12.97 31.94
CA ALA A 130 -8.59 14.22 32.13
C ALA A 130 -9.92 14.28 31.34
N GLY A 131 -10.04 13.53 30.24
CA GLY A 131 -11.29 13.39 29.49
C GLY A 131 -12.10 12.22 30.04
N ASN A 132 -13.25 12.49 30.67
CA ASN A 132 -14.22 11.48 31.13
C ASN A 132 -14.82 10.67 29.95
N ASN A 133 -14.05 9.78 29.32
CA ASN A 133 -14.53 8.89 28.27
C ASN A 133 -14.25 7.44 28.67
N PRO A 134 -15.15 6.81 29.44
CA PRO A 134 -14.97 5.46 29.97
C PRO A 134 -15.03 4.35 28.91
N ASP A 135 -15.41 4.66 27.67
CA ASP A 135 -15.64 3.66 26.60
C ASP A 135 -14.42 3.40 25.69
N LYS A 136 -13.28 4.05 25.92
CA LYS A 136 -12.02 3.67 25.26
C LYS A 136 -11.21 2.77 26.19
N GLU A 137 -11.63 1.51 26.35
CA GLU A 137 -10.68 0.43 26.65
C GLU A 137 -9.73 0.32 25.45
N SER A 138 -8.76 1.23 25.35
CA SER A 138 -7.65 1.04 24.42
C SER A 138 -6.84 -0.13 24.95
N SER A 139 -6.96 -1.29 24.32
CA SER A 139 -6.00 -2.38 24.50
C SER A 139 -4.60 -1.78 24.46
N GLU A 140 -3.81 -2.00 25.51
CA GLU A 140 -2.45 -1.48 25.56
C GLU A 140 -1.70 -1.93 24.29
N PRO A 141 -0.99 -1.02 23.59
CA PRO A 141 -0.27 -1.41 22.39
C PRO A 141 0.77 -2.49 22.74
N PRO A 142 1.03 -3.44 21.82
CA PRO A 142 1.92 -4.55 22.10
C PRO A 142 3.33 -4.05 22.38
N SER A 143 3.96 -4.67 23.37
CA SER A 143 5.37 -4.51 23.72
C SER A 143 6.30 -5.04 22.64
N LEU A 144 7.57 -4.69 22.72
CA LEU A 144 8.61 -5.19 21.83
C LEU A 144 8.75 -6.71 21.92
N ASP A 145 8.60 -7.27 23.12
CA ASP A 145 8.70 -8.70 23.37
C ASP A 145 7.57 -9.47 22.69
N GLU A 146 6.33 -9.00 22.85
CA GLU A 146 5.17 -9.58 22.16
C GLU A 146 5.35 -9.51 20.65
N ILE A 147 5.80 -8.37 20.12
CA ILE A 147 6.06 -8.22 18.67
C ILE A 147 7.12 -9.20 18.17
N ALA A 148 8.21 -9.40 18.92
CA ALA A 148 9.29 -10.31 18.51
C ALA A 148 8.84 -11.77 18.36
N GLU A 149 7.80 -12.18 19.09
CA GLU A 149 7.26 -13.55 19.12
C GLU A 149 6.30 -13.84 17.95
N HIS A 150 5.78 -12.82 17.28
CA HIS A 150 4.88 -13.02 16.14
C HIS A 150 5.60 -13.72 14.99
N LYS A 151 4.88 -14.60 14.27
CA LYS A 151 5.39 -15.25 13.06
C LYS A 151 5.27 -14.34 11.83
N ILE A 152 6.27 -14.41 10.95
CA ILE A 152 6.23 -13.85 9.59
C ILE A 152 6.14 -14.97 8.56
N TYR A 153 5.73 -14.66 7.32
CA TYR A 153 5.63 -15.67 6.26
C TYR A 153 6.95 -16.38 5.97
N LEU A 154 8.07 -15.67 6.13
CA LEU A 154 9.40 -16.24 5.95
C LEU A 154 9.72 -17.33 6.98
N ASP A 155 9.11 -17.30 8.18
CA ASP A 155 9.28 -18.34 9.20
C ASP A 155 8.73 -19.70 8.73
N TRP A 156 7.86 -19.73 7.71
CA TRP A 156 7.29 -20.97 7.18
C TRP A 156 8.21 -21.65 6.16
N ILE A 157 9.17 -20.92 5.58
CA ILE A 157 10.14 -21.44 4.59
C ILE A 157 10.88 -22.69 5.10
N PRO A 158 11.44 -22.71 6.32
CA PRO A 158 12.15 -23.88 6.84
C PRO A 158 11.22 -25.01 7.32
N GLU A 159 9.95 -24.70 7.61
CA GLU A 159 9.02 -25.66 8.25
C GLU A 159 8.37 -26.63 7.25
N LYS A 160 8.34 -26.30 5.94
CA LYS A 160 7.59 -27.05 4.92
C LYS A 160 8.37 -27.21 3.61
N LYS A 161 8.03 -28.25 2.85
CA LYS A 161 8.52 -28.38 1.46
C LYS A 161 7.83 -27.33 0.57
N PRO A 162 8.48 -26.86 -0.51
CA PRO A 162 7.87 -25.87 -1.41
C PRO A 162 6.48 -26.25 -1.92
N GLU A 163 6.25 -27.52 -2.27
CA GLU A 163 4.94 -27.98 -2.77
C GLU A 163 3.84 -27.88 -1.71
N GLU A 164 4.15 -28.22 -0.46
CA GLU A 164 3.20 -28.10 0.66
C GLU A 164 2.81 -26.64 0.90
N ILE A 165 3.73 -25.70 0.65
CA ILE A 165 3.44 -24.26 0.73
C ILE A 165 2.51 -23.84 -0.41
N TYR A 166 2.74 -24.31 -1.63
CA TYR A 166 1.85 -23.99 -2.76
C TYR A 166 0.45 -24.58 -2.60
N ASP A 167 0.34 -25.80 -2.08
CA ASP A 167 -0.95 -26.44 -1.83
C ASP A 167 -1.76 -25.73 -0.72
N LEU A 168 -1.07 -25.02 0.19
CA LEU A 168 -1.71 -24.13 1.17
C LEU A 168 -2.12 -22.78 0.57
N ILE A 169 -1.32 -22.24 -0.36
CA ILE A 169 -1.58 -20.91 -0.96
C ILE A 169 -2.67 -20.98 -2.02
N GLU A 170 -2.71 -22.03 -2.84
CA GLU A 170 -3.59 -22.10 -4.00
C GLU A 170 -5.08 -21.88 -3.67
N PRO A 171 -5.66 -22.52 -2.63
CA PRO A 171 -7.06 -22.30 -2.28
C PRO A 171 -7.34 -20.86 -1.77
N LEU A 172 -6.34 -20.19 -1.21
CA LEU A 172 -6.50 -18.82 -0.69
C LEU A 172 -6.61 -17.79 -1.82
N LEU A 173 -6.15 -18.11 -3.03
CA LEU A 173 -6.25 -17.23 -4.19
C LEU A 173 -7.68 -17.08 -4.70
N ASP A 174 -8.52 -18.07 -4.42
CA ASP A 174 -9.92 -18.11 -4.87
C ASP A 174 -10.86 -17.44 -3.85
N LEU A 175 -10.35 -17.04 -2.68
CA LEU A 175 -11.11 -16.37 -1.62
C LEU A 175 -10.85 -14.85 -1.65
N PRO A 176 -11.86 -14.00 -1.90
CA PRO A 176 -11.69 -12.54 -1.99
C PRO A 176 -10.99 -11.90 -0.79
N GLN A 177 -11.29 -12.39 0.41
CA GLN A 177 -10.72 -11.90 1.68
C GLN A 177 -9.28 -12.36 1.93
N SER A 178 -8.78 -13.36 1.21
CA SER A 178 -7.46 -13.97 1.42
C SER A 178 -6.51 -13.83 0.23
N VAL A 179 -7.00 -13.39 -0.92
CA VAL A 179 -6.22 -13.27 -2.16
C VAL A 179 -4.97 -12.39 -1.98
N ASP A 180 -5.08 -11.26 -1.29
CA ASP A 180 -3.96 -10.33 -1.08
C ASP A 180 -2.89 -10.94 -0.17
N MET A 181 -3.29 -11.71 0.85
CA MET A 181 -2.38 -12.48 1.68
C MET A 181 -1.65 -13.55 0.85
N ALA A 182 -2.37 -14.28 0.01
CA ALA A 182 -1.80 -15.31 -0.85
C ALA A 182 -0.81 -14.73 -1.87
N ILE A 183 -1.13 -13.59 -2.51
CA ILE A 183 -0.21 -12.85 -3.38
C ILE A 183 1.07 -12.48 -2.64
N ARG A 184 0.94 -11.95 -1.42
CA ARG A 184 2.06 -11.56 -0.56
C ARG A 184 2.96 -12.75 -0.24
N MET A 185 2.37 -13.91 0.09
CA MET A 185 3.13 -15.14 0.30
C MET A 185 3.92 -15.54 -0.96
N LEU A 186 3.29 -15.60 -2.14
CA LEU A 186 3.93 -15.98 -3.40
C LEU A 186 5.13 -15.10 -3.79
N THR A 187 5.16 -13.85 -3.32
CA THR A 187 6.27 -12.92 -3.54
C THR A 187 7.60 -13.45 -2.99
N TYR A 188 7.54 -14.18 -1.88
CA TYR A 188 8.72 -14.71 -1.18
C TYR A 188 9.18 -16.08 -1.69
N PHE A 189 8.44 -16.73 -2.58
CA PHE A 189 8.77 -18.08 -3.06
C PHE A 189 9.10 -18.05 -4.56
N PRO A 190 10.36 -17.71 -4.94
CA PRO A 190 10.77 -17.69 -6.33
C PRO A 190 10.60 -19.08 -6.96
N GLY A 191 9.96 -19.14 -8.13
CA GLY A 191 9.67 -20.41 -8.81
C GLY A 191 8.56 -20.33 -9.85
N LEU A 192 8.62 -21.21 -10.85
CA LEU A 192 7.69 -21.21 -11.98
C LEU A 192 6.22 -21.40 -11.59
N ARG A 193 5.93 -22.14 -10.51
CA ARG A 193 4.55 -22.34 -10.02
C ARG A 193 3.98 -21.04 -9.47
N ALA A 194 4.70 -20.36 -8.57
CA ALA A 194 4.33 -19.04 -8.05
C ALA A 194 4.16 -18.01 -9.17
N GLU A 195 5.10 -17.95 -10.12
CA GLU A 195 4.99 -17.05 -11.27
C GLU A 195 3.71 -17.30 -12.08
N LYS A 196 3.40 -18.57 -12.40
CA LYS A 196 2.17 -18.94 -13.11
C LYS A 196 0.90 -18.52 -12.36
N MET A 197 0.87 -18.72 -11.04
CA MET A 197 -0.24 -18.32 -10.18
C MET A 197 -0.42 -16.80 -10.18
N LEU A 198 0.64 -16.03 -9.97
CA LEU A 198 0.58 -14.57 -10.01
C LEU A 198 0.14 -14.03 -11.38
N ARG A 199 0.63 -14.63 -12.49
CA ARG A 199 0.18 -14.28 -13.85
C ARG A 199 -1.28 -14.68 -14.12
N ARG A 200 -1.81 -15.72 -13.46
CA ARG A 200 -3.24 -16.09 -13.52
C ARG A 200 -4.07 -14.99 -12.87
N ILE A 201 -3.68 -14.54 -11.68
CA ILE A 201 -4.37 -13.46 -10.95
C ILE A 201 -4.43 -12.17 -11.78
N CYS A 202 -3.32 -11.76 -12.41
CA CYS A 202 -3.27 -10.58 -13.26
C CYS A 202 -4.32 -10.57 -14.39
N ARG A 203 -4.80 -11.75 -14.81
CA ARG A 203 -5.75 -11.95 -15.92
C ARG A 203 -7.15 -12.39 -15.46
N SER A 204 -7.35 -12.67 -14.17
CA SER A 204 -8.63 -13.16 -13.65
C SER A 204 -9.73 -12.12 -13.81
N GLU A 205 -10.95 -12.50 -14.17
CA GLU A 205 -12.07 -11.54 -14.21
C GLU A 205 -12.67 -11.31 -12.82
N GLU A 206 -12.61 -12.32 -11.96
CA GLU A 206 -13.21 -12.35 -10.63
C GLU A 206 -12.39 -11.54 -9.60
N THR A 207 -11.08 -11.45 -9.80
CA THR A 207 -10.19 -10.76 -8.87
C THR A 207 -10.34 -9.23 -8.94
N SER A 208 -10.24 -8.55 -7.79
CA SER A 208 -10.29 -7.08 -7.75
C SER A 208 -9.16 -6.43 -8.55
N ASN A 209 -9.43 -5.26 -9.12
CA ASN A 209 -8.43 -4.48 -9.86
C ASN A 209 -7.18 -4.15 -9.04
N LYS A 210 -7.33 -3.97 -7.71
CA LYS A 210 -6.21 -3.71 -6.79
C LYS A 210 -5.35 -4.96 -6.63
N SER A 211 -5.98 -6.10 -6.36
CA SER A 211 -5.29 -7.39 -6.18
C SER A 211 -4.56 -7.81 -7.45
N LYS A 212 -5.09 -7.50 -8.65
CA LYS A 212 -4.37 -7.69 -9.92
C LYS A 212 -3.08 -6.87 -10.00
N THR A 213 -3.13 -5.60 -9.62
CA THR A 213 -1.92 -4.76 -9.57
C THR A 213 -0.95 -5.23 -8.49
N ARG A 214 -1.45 -5.67 -7.32
CA ARG A 214 -0.61 -6.28 -6.27
C ARG A 214 0.08 -7.54 -6.78
N ALA A 215 -0.61 -8.41 -7.52
CA ALA A 215 -0.01 -9.58 -8.15
C ALA A 215 1.05 -9.23 -9.19
N LEU A 216 0.85 -8.14 -9.94
CA LEU A 216 1.84 -7.63 -10.88
C LEU A 216 3.09 -7.07 -10.18
N ILE A 217 2.91 -6.33 -9.08
CA ILE A 217 4.02 -5.88 -8.22
C ILE A 217 4.75 -7.09 -7.63
N ALA A 218 4.01 -8.09 -7.15
CA ALA A 218 4.56 -9.35 -6.65
C ALA A 218 5.38 -10.09 -7.72
N LEU A 219 4.96 -10.12 -8.99
CA LEU A 219 5.76 -10.66 -10.09
C LEU A 219 7.10 -9.95 -10.24
N HIS A 220 7.10 -8.62 -10.15
CA HIS A 220 8.33 -7.83 -10.22
C HIS A 220 9.26 -8.14 -9.04
N TRP A 221 8.73 -8.15 -7.80
CA TRP A 221 9.51 -8.48 -6.60
C TRP A 221 9.93 -9.96 -6.50
N HIS A 222 9.20 -10.85 -7.14
CA HIS A 222 9.55 -12.26 -7.30
C HIS A 222 10.78 -12.44 -8.23
N GLY A 223 11.08 -11.45 -9.08
CA GLY A 223 12.14 -11.53 -10.09
C GLY A 223 11.69 -12.19 -11.40
N ALA A 224 10.38 -12.27 -11.64
CA ALA A 224 9.86 -12.71 -12.94
C ALA A 224 10.25 -11.69 -14.03
N THR A 225 10.53 -12.20 -15.22
CA THR A 225 10.99 -11.38 -16.35
C THR A 225 10.00 -11.43 -17.51
N GLY A 226 10.20 -10.54 -18.49
CA GLY A 226 9.40 -10.45 -19.69
C GLY A 226 8.08 -9.71 -19.48
N ASN A 227 7.17 -9.94 -20.42
CA ASN A 227 5.89 -9.25 -20.42
C ASN A 227 4.86 -9.99 -19.56
N ALA A 228 4.08 -9.25 -18.80
CA ALA A 228 2.91 -9.73 -18.07
C ALA A 228 1.64 -9.13 -18.67
N LYS A 229 0.66 -9.98 -18.99
CA LYS A 229 -0.67 -9.54 -19.39
C LYS A 229 -1.49 -9.21 -18.14
N LEU A 230 -2.12 -8.04 -18.13
CA LEU A 230 -2.97 -7.54 -17.06
C LEU A 230 -4.35 -7.21 -17.65
N ILE A 231 -5.42 -7.76 -17.10
CA ILE A 231 -6.80 -7.51 -17.58
C ILE A 231 -7.56 -6.70 -16.55
N LYS A 232 -7.91 -5.45 -16.86
CA LYS A 232 -8.62 -4.53 -15.96
C LYS A 232 -9.59 -3.67 -16.74
N PHE A 233 -10.78 -3.43 -16.16
CA PHE A 233 -11.81 -2.59 -16.79
C PHE A 233 -12.27 -3.09 -18.18
N GLY A 234 -12.24 -4.41 -18.41
CA GLY A 234 -12.51 -5.01 -19.73
C GLY A 234 -11.34 -4.92 -20.72
N ASP A 235 -10.32 -4.13 -20.42
CA ASP A 235 -9.15 -3.93 -21.28
C ASP A 235 -7.99 -4.87 -20.95
N SER A 236 -7.20 -5.21 -21.96
CA SER A 236 -5.98 -6.00 -21.84
C SER A 236 -4.74 -5.11 -22.00
N PHE A 237 -3.92 -5.05 -20.95
CA PHE A 237 -2.64 -4.35 -20.93
C PHE A 237 -1.47 -5.34 -20.96
N VAL A 238 -0.34 -4.89 -21.50
CA VAL A 238 0.93 -5.65 -21.49
C VAL A 238 1.97 -4.80 -20.79
N VAL A 239 2.52 -5.32 -19.69
CA VAL A 239 3.50 -4.63 -18.86
C VAL A 239 4.83 -5.36 -18.93
N ASN A 240 5.90 -4.65 -19.27
CA ASN A 240 7.27 -5.18 -19.23
C ASN A 240 7.77 -5.16 -17.78
N LEU A 241 8.03 -6.34 -17.19
CA LEU A 241 8.43 -6.44 -15.78
C LEU A 241 9.86 -5.94 -15.51
N GLN A 242 10.74 -5.88 -16.52
CA GLN A 242 12.09 -5.34 -16.36
C GLN A 242 12.14 -3.81 -16.45
N LYS A 243 11.22 -3.21 -17.22
CA LYS A 243 11.10 -1.76 -17.36
C LYS A 243 9.62 -1.37 -17.43
N PRO A 244 8.90 -1.46 -16.30
CA PRO A 244 7.48 -1.14 -16.27
C PRO A 244 7.27 0.35 -16.48
N GLU A 245 6.32 0.69 -17.35
CA GLU A 245 5.87 2.05 -17.60
C GLU A 245 4.34 2.06 -17.44
N PRO A 246 3.77 2.71 -16.41
CA PRO A 246 4.44 3.40 -15.30
C PRO A 246 5.26 2.46 -14.41
N LYS A 247 6.27 3.00 -13.70
CA LYS A 247 7.13 2.22 -12.78
C LYS A 247 6.26 1.45 -11.78
N LEU A 248 6.52 0.16 -11.63
CA LEU A 248 6.00 -0.67 -10.55
C LEU A 248 6.90 -0.44 -9.34
N GLY A 249 6.36 0.03 -8.22
CA GLY A 249 7.21 0.29 -7.07
C GLY A 249 6.51 0.91 -5.87
N HIS A 250 7.35 1.22 -4.90
CA HIS A 250 6.99 1.67 -3.55
C HIS A 250 6.62 3.16 -3.49
N HIS A 251 7.22 3.96 -4.38
CA HIS A 251 6.89 5.37 -4.54
C HIS A 251 5.64 5.54 -5.39
N LEU A 252 4.81 6.49 -5.01
CA LEU A 252 3.72 6.96 -5.87
C LEU A 252 4.33 7.57 -7.15
N PRO A 253 3.61 7.51 -8.28
CA PRO A 253 3.98 8.26 -9.46
C PRO A 253 4.18 9.75 -9.14
N ASP A 254 5.10 10.42 -9.83
CA ASP A 254 5.45 11.82 -9.55
C ASP A 254 4.22 12.75 -9.55
N ALA A 255 3.27 12.51 -10.46
CA ALA A 255 2.03 13.26 -10.53
C ALA A 255 1.16 13.12 -9.26
N TYR A 256 1.20 11.97 -8.60
CA TYR A 256 0.44 11.70 -7.38
C TYR A 256 1.14 12.34 -6.18
N SER A 257 2.48 12.28 -6.13
CA SER A 257 3.27 13.01 -5.13
C SER A 257 3.05 14.53 -5.23
N ALA A 258 3.05 15.09 -6.44
CA ALA A 258 2.76 16.50 -6.65
C ALA A 258 1.38 16.92 -6.10
N LEU A 259 0.37 16.05 -6.22
CA LEU A 259 -0.96 16.31 -5.69
C LEU A 259 -1.00 16.30 -4.16
N VAL A 260 -0.28 15.37 -3.52
CA VAL A 260 -0.12 15.38 -2.06
C VAL A 260 0.55 16.68 -1.61
N ASP A 261 1.61 17.09 -2.29
CA ASP A 261 2.33 18.33 -2.01
C ASP A 261 1.45 19.57 -2.21
N TRP A 262 0.60 19.57 -3.24
CA TRP A 262 -0.40 20.61 -3.45
C TRP A 262 -1.38 20.71 -2.27
N VAL A 263 -1.88 19.57 -1.77
CA VAL A 263 -2.78 19.52 -0.61
C VAL A 263 -2.10 20.09 0.65
N LEU A 264 -0.82 19.77 0.85
CA LEU A 264 -0.04 20.31 1.96
C LEU A 264 0.15 21.83 1.85
N LEU A 265 0.50 22.32 0.65
CA LEU A 265 0.63 23.74 0.38
C LEU A 265 -0.69 24.48 0.61
N TRP A 266 -1.80 23.93 0.10
CA TRP A 266 -3.14 24.49 0.31
C TRP A 266 -3.45 24.60 1.80
N TRP A 267 -3.19 23.53 2.56
CA TRP A 267 -3.41 23.53 4.01
C TRP A 267 -2.57 24.60 4.71
N GLY A 268 -1.28 24.72 4.33
CA GLY A 268 -0.37 25.72 4.88
C GLY A 268 -0.85 27.15 4.65
N LYS A 269 -1.36 27.44 3.44
CA LYS A 269 -1.95 28.75 3.13
C LYS A 269 -3.23 29.01 3.91
N ALA A 270 -4.13 28.03 3.97
CA ALA A 270 -5.39 28.16 4.70
C ALA A 270 -5.20 28.38 6.21
N ASN A 271 -4.07 27.90 6.76
CA ASN A 271 -3.69 28.07 8.17
C ASN A 271 -2.82 29.31 8.42
N GLY A 272 -2.51 30.11 7.39
CA GLY A 272 -1.60 31.26 7.53
C GLY A 272 -0.15 30.88 7.88
N VAL A 273 0.21 29.61 7.72
CA VAL A 273 1.55 29.07 7.93
C VAL A 273 2.47 29.42 6.76
N ILE A 274 1.89 29.53 5.57
CA ILE A 274 2.57 29.87 4.33
C ILE A 274 1.95 31.14 3.74
N GLU A 275 2.79 32.05 3.25
CA GLU A 275 2.36 33.28 2.59
C GLU A 275 1.66 33.02 1.24
N GLY A 276 0.66 33.83 0.90
CA GLY A 276 -0.33 33.55 -0.14
C GLY A 276 0.21 33.33 -1.56
N ASP A 277 1.33 33.94 -1.92
CA ASP A 277 1.88 33.91 -3.28
C ASP A 277 2.78 32.70 -3.56
N GLN A 278 3.12 31.92 -2.53
CA GLN A 278 4.01 30.78 -2.69
C GLN A 278 3.37 29.65 -3.51
N GLN A 279 4.12 29.02 -4.42
CA GLN A 279 3.64 27.93 -5.27
C GLN A 279 4.52 26.69 -5.09
N LEU A 280 4.08 25.56 -5.66
CA LEU A 280 4.95 24.40 -5.81
C LEU A 280 6.12 24.74 -6.73
N GLU A 281 7.29 24.21 -6.40
CA GLU A 281 8.53 24.44 -7.14
C GLU A 281 8.73 23.34 -8.18
N THR A 282 9.40 23.67 -9.29
CA THR A 282 9.89 22.63 -10.21
C THR A 282 11.28 22.24 -9.77
N SER A 283 11.44 20.98 -9.33
CA SER A 283 12.71 20.43 -8.89
C SER A 283 13.73 20.37 -10.03
N PRO A 284 15.03 20.20 -9.74
CA PRO A 284 16.05 19.98 -10.78
C PRO A 284 15.75 18.79 -11.70
N SER A 285 14.90 17.85 -11.25
CA SER A 285 14.46 16.69 -12.03
C SER A 285 13.18 16.94 -12.84
N GLY A 286 12.67 18.18 -12.87
CA GLY A 286 11.46 18.57 -13.60
C GLY A 286 10.15 18.18 -12.91
N LYS A 287 10.19 17.78 -11.64
CA LYS A 287 9.01 17.37 -10.87
C LYS A 287 8.44 18.55 -10.11
N LEU A 288 7.11 18.63 -10.05
CA LEU A 288 6.43 19.61 -9.21
C LEU A 288 6.40 19.11 -7.76
N GLU A 289 7.03 19.85 -6.85
CA GLU A 289 7.17 19.45 -5.44
C GLU A 289 7.14 20.66 -4.49
N LEU A 290 6.88 20.41 -3.21
CA LEU A 290 6.93 21.43 -2.17
C LEU A 290 8.40 21.75 -1.82
N GLY A 291 8.74 23.03 -1.72
CA GLY A 291 10.08 23.47 -1.30
C GLY A 291 10.43 22.93 0.09
N LYS A 292 11.72 22.62 0.33
CA LYS A 292 12.16 21.97 1.59
C LYS A 292 11.81 22.78 2.84
N GLU A 293 11.97 24.11 2.78
CA GLU A 293 11.65 25.00 3.89
C GLU A 293 10.14 25.05 4.15
N GLN A 294 9.33 25.22 3.09
CA GLN A 294 7.86 25.18 3.17
C GLN A 294 7.37 23.87 3.81
N ARG A 295 7.93 22.74 3.36
CA ARG A 295 7.61 21.42 3.89
C ARG A 295 7.87 21.33 5.38
N GLN A 296 9.05 21.74 5.84
CA GLN A 296 9.40 21.70 7.26
C GLN A 296 8.46 22.54 8.11
N VAL A 297 8.13 23.76 7.65
CA VAL A 297 7.22 24.66 8.38
C VAL A 297 5.82 24.04 8.45
N ILE A 298 5.30 23.48 7.36
CA ILE A 298 3.99 22.81 7.32
C ILE A 298 3.98 21.56 8.21
N GLU A 299 4.96 20.66 8.04
CA GLU A 299 5.03 19.38 8.76
C GLU A 299 5.17 19.57 10.28
N SER A 300 5.70 20.71 10.74
CA SER A 300 5.80 21.03 12.17
C SER A 300 4.45 21.37 12.83
N GLN A 301 3.42 21.67 12.05
CA GLN A 301 2.12 22.15 12.54
C GLN A 301 0.94 21.31 12.06
N ILE A 302 1.05 20.65 10.91
CA ILE A 302 -0.05 19.90 10.32
C ILE A 302 -0.40 18.65 11.13
N ASN A 303 -1.69 18.33 11.21
CA ASN A 303 -2.13 17.05 11.72
C ASN A 303 -1.55 15.92 10.85
N PRO A 304 -0.72 15.00 11.39
CA PRO A 304 -0.04 13.98 10.61
C PRO A 304 -0.97 12.96 9.93
N ASN A 305 -2.25 12.90 10.32
CA ASN A 305 -3.25 12.08 9.65
C ASN A 305 -3.59 12.62 8.25
N ILE A 306 -3.45 13.93 8.00
CA ILE A 306 -3.72 14.55 6.69
C ILE A 306 -2.78 14.00 5.60
N PRO A 307 -1.43 14.17 5.70
CA PRO A 307 -0.51 13.62 4.70
C PRO A 307 -0.64 12.09 4.60
N ALA A 308 -0.77 11.39 5.74
CA ALA A 308 -0.88 9.93 5.74
C ALA A 308 -2.14 9.44 5.00
N ALA A 309 -3.30 10.07 5.24
CA ALA A 309 -4.53 9.75 4.54
C ALA A 309 -4.45 10.10 3.05
N ALA A 310 -3.87 11.25 2.70
CA ALA A 310 -3.68 11.66 1.30
C ALA A 310 -2.84 10.64 0.53
N GLU A 311 -1.68 10.26 1.08
CA GLU A 311 -0.80 9.23 0.50
C GLU A 311 -1.49 7.87 0.39
N SER A 312 -2.27 7.47 1.41
CA SER A 312 -3.03 6.22 1.41
C SER A 312 -4.07 6.19 0.29
N ILE A 313 -4.85 7.27 0.13
CA ILE A 313 -5.84 7.41 -0.94
C ILE A 313 -5.16 7.33 -2.30
N MET A 314 -4.04 8.03 -2.49
CA MET A 314 -3.26 7.98 -3.73
C MET A 314 -2.70 6.59 -4.03
N ARG A 315 -2.28 5.84 -3.01
CA ARG A 315 -1.79 4.47 -3.16
C ARG A 315 -2.89 3.51 -3.59
N GLU A 316 -4.05 3.57 -2.94
CA GLU A 316 -5.20 2.75 -3.32
C GLU A 316 -5.72 3.09 -4.72
N THR A 317 -5.67 4.37 -5.07
CA THR A 317 -5.97 4.88 -6.42
C THR A 317 -5.01 4.30 -7.46
N TYR A 318 -3.70 4.35 -7.20
CA TYR A 318 -2.69 3.77 -8.08
C TYR A 318 -2.93 2.26 -8.28
N LEU A 319 -3.16 1.52 -7.19
CA LEU A 319 -3.44 0.09 -7.26
C LEU A 319 -4.71 -0.20 -8.06
N HIS A 320 -5.76 0.60 -7.87
CA HIS A 320 -7.01 0.40 -8.59
C HIS A 320 -6.87 0.70 -10.09
N TYR A 321 -6.20 1.78 -10.49
CA TYR A 321 -6.21 2.26 -11.88
C TYR A 321 -4.98 1.92 -12.72
N TYR A 322 -3.88 1.43 -12.13
CA TYR A 322 -2.71 1.00 -12.88
C TYR A 322 -3.09 0.09 -14.07
N PRO A 323 -2.52 0.31 -15.29
CA PRO A 323 -1.45 1.24 -15.63
C PRO A 323 -1.93 2.65 -16.04
N ARG A 324 -3.23 2.96 -15.94
CA ARG A 324 -3.78 4.27 -16.31
C ARG A 324 -3.46 5.31 -15.22
N ILE A 325 -2.43 6.11 -15.45
CA ILE A 325 -2.11 7.27 -14.61
C ILE A 325 -2.94 8.45 -15.10
N ALA A 326 -3.74 9.03 -14.20
CA ALA A 326 -4.51 10.22 -14.49
C ALA A 326 -3.59 11.43 -14.78
N PRO A 327 -4.01 12.37 -15.65
CA PRO A 327 -3.24 13.57 -16.01
C PRO A 327 -3.29 14.64 -14.90
N ILE A 328 -2.86 14.27 -13.68
CA ILE A 328 -3.07 15.08 -12.47
C ILE A 328 -2.42 16.46 -12.56
N VAL A 329 -1.19 16.57 -13.08
CA VAL A 329 -0.42 17.82 -13.06
C VAL A 329 -1.12 18.96 -13.82
N ASN A 330 -1.80 18.65 -14.92
CA ASN A 330 -2.50 19.66 -15.74
C ASN A 330 -3.79 20.18 -15.08
N GLU A 331 -4.34 19.42 -14.15
CA GLU A 331 -5.64 19.66 -13.52
C GLU A 331 -5.51 19.63 -11.98
N ILE A 332 -4.33 20.01 -11.48
CA ILE A 332 -3.93 19.74 -10.09
C ILE A 332 -4.86 20.41 -9.09
N ASP A 333 -5.41 21.58 -9.41
CA ASP A 333 -6.36 22.29 -8.57
C ASP A 333 -7.69 21.53 -8.45
N GLU A 334 -8.19 20.94 -9.54
CA GLU A 334 -9.43 20.14 -9.53
C GLU A 334 -9.24 18.82 -8.79
N TRP A 335 -8.11 18.14 -9.02
CA TRP A 335 -7.73 16.94 -8.27
C TRP A 335 -7.51 17.25 -6.79
N GLY A 336 -6.91 18.41 -6.50
CA GLY A 336 -6.63 18.90 -5.16
C GLY A 336 -7.92 19.18 -4.40
N ALA A 337 -8.85 19.89 -5.01
CA ALA A 337 -10.17 20.14 -4.45
C ALA A 337 -10.95 18.83 -4.18
N ALA A 338 -10.90 17.89 -5.13
CA ALA A 338 -11.51 16.57 -4.96
C ALA A 338 -10.91 15.81 -3.76
N LEU A 339 -9.58 15.77 -3.65
CA LEU A 339 -8.88 15.08 -2.55
C LEU A 339 -9.13 15.75 -1.20
N LEU A 340 -9.08 17.08 -1.12
CA LEU A 340 -9.40 17.83 0.11
C LEU A 340 -10.83 17.55 0.60
N ASN A 341 -11.80 17.45 -0.30
CA ASN A 341 -13.18 17.11 0.05
C ASN A 341 -13.27 15.70 0.66
N ILE A 342 -12.53 14.74 0.12
CA ILE A 342 -12.47 13.37 0.66
C ILE A 342 -11.79 13.37 2.04
N LEU A 343 -10.65 14.06 2.18
CA LEU A 343 -9.93 14.17 3.44
C LEU A 343 -10.77 14.84 4.53
N SER A 344 -11.50 15.90 4.19
CA SER A 344 -12.42 16.55 5.11
C SER A 344 -13.52 15.61 5.58
N ALA A 345 -14.06 14.75 4.71
CA ALA A 345 -15.04 13.74 5.11
C ALA A 345 -14.41 12.70 6.06
N PHE A 346 -13.20 12.19 5.76
CA PHE A 346 -12.48 11.27 6.64
C PHE A 346 -12.13 11.88 8.00
N SER A 347 -11.86 13.19 8.03
CA SER A 347 -11.43 13.89 9.24
C SER A 347 -12.47 13.91 10.36
N GLN A 348 -13.74 13.62 10.06
CA GLN A 348 -14.79 13.51 11.08
C GLN A 348 -14.49 12.44 12.13
N ASN A 349 -13.66 11.45 11.77
CA ASN A 349 -13.22 10.38 12.67
C ASN A 349 -11.89 10.69 13.39
N TRP A 350 -11.30 11.86 13.15
CA TRP A 350 -10.06 12.28 13.81
C TRP A 350 -10.39 13.08 15.07
N GLU A 351 -9.44 13.13 16.00
CA GLU A 351 -9.56 13.95 17.21
C GLU A 351 -9.72 15.44 16.90
N GLU A 352 -9.10 15.89 15.81
CA GLU A 352 -9.23 17.24 15.27
C GLU A 352 -9.80 17.17 13.85
N PRO A 353 -11.13 17.31 13.70
CA PRO A 353 -11.78 17.37 12.40
C PRO A 353 -11.31 18.58 11.59
N TRP A 354 -11.45 18.49 10.27
CA TRP A 354 -11.15 19.58 9.35
C TRP A 354 -12.08 20.78 9.60
N LYS A 355 -11.50 21.97 9.78
CA LYS A 355 -12.25 23.21 10.11
C LYS A 355 -12.14 24.29 9.04
N PHE A 356 -11.33 24.07 8.01
CA PHE A 356 -11.04 25.09 7.00
C PHE A 356 -12.04 25.04 5.86
N PRO A 357 -12.45 26.21 5.32
CA PRO A 357 -13.34 26.26 4.16
C PRO A 357 -12.67 25.57 2.98
N LEU A 358 -13.37 24.60 2.39
CA LEU A 358 -12.85 23.84 1.26
C LEU A 358 -13.00 24.64 -0.04
N PRO A 359 -12.12 24.42 -1.04
CA PRO A 359 -12.38 24.90 -2.38
C PRO A 359 -13.68 24.27 -2.91
N GLU A 360 -14.47 25.08 -3.62
CA GLU A 360 -15.68 24.60 -4.27
C GLU A 360 -15.35 23.52 -5.31
N LEU A 361 -16.19 22.49 -5.39
CA LEU A 361 -16.09 21.46 -6.42
C LEU A 361 -16.64 22.02 -7.75
N GLN A 362 -15.84 22.85 -8.41
CA GLN A 362 -16.17 23.39 -9.74
C GLN A 362 -15.50 22.57 -10.86
N GLY A 363 -16.03 22.69 -12.08
CA GLY A 363 -15.49 22.03 -13.26
C GLY A 363 -15.51 20.49 -13.15
N GLY A 364 -14.39 19.85 -13.48
CA GLY A 364 -14.24 18.39 -13.44
C GLY A 364 -14.00 17.79 -12.05
N SER A 365 -13.96 18.60 -10.99
CA SER A 365 -13.61 18.17 -9.63
C SER A 365 -14.56 17.14 -9.04
N GLY A 366 -15.86 17.22 -9.36
CA GLY A 366 -16.87 16.24 -8.91
C GLY A 366 -16.59 14.84 -9.45
N LEU A 367 -16.35 14.72 -10.76
CA LEU A 367 -16.00 13.45 -11.42
C LEU A 367 -14.69 12.88 -10.88
N LYS A 368 -13.69 13.73 -10.63
CA LYS A 368 -12.41 13.32 -10.03
C LYS A 368 -12.59 12.78 -8.61
N ARG A 369 -13.47 13.38 -7.82
CA ARG A 369 -13.83 12.89 -6.48
C ARG A 369 -14.46 11.51 -6.55
N GLU A 370 -15.44 11.31 -7.43
CA GLU A 370 -16.06 9.99 -7.63
C GLU A 370 -15.04 8.95 -8.08
N TRP A 371 -14.13 9.33 -8.97
CA TRP A 371 -13.06 8.48 -9.45
C TRP A 371 -12.12 8.01 -8.31
N LEU A 372 -11.72 8.93 -7.42
CA LEU A 372 -10.94 8.61 -6.21
C LEU A 372 -11.73 7.73 -5.24
N LEU A 373 -13.01 8.04 -5.00
CA LEU A 373 -13.87 7.25 -4.12
C LEU A 373 -14.06 5.82 -4.63
N LYS A 374 -14.25 5.64 -5.94
CA LYS A 374 -14.36 4.30 -6.56
C LYS A 374 -13.12 3.45 -6.32
N ALA A 375 -11.94 4.08 -6.28
CA ALA A 375 -10.72 3.36 -5.89
C ALA A 375 -10.67 3.01 -4.40
N LEU A 376 -11.40 3.70 -3.52
CA LEU A 376 -11.41 3.40 -2.08
C LEU A 376 -12.40 2.29 -1.72
N LEU A 377 -13.47 2.12 -2.49
CA LEU A 377 -14.46 1.08 -2.26
C LEU A 377 -13.79 -0.31 -2.27
N LEU A 378 -13.86 -0.99 -1.13
CA LEU A 378 -13.74 -2.43 -1.04
C LEU A 378 -15.07 -2.99 -1.57
N LYS A 379 -14.99 -3.97 -2.46
CA LYS A 379 -16.16 -4.51 -3.14
C LYS A 379 -17.05 -5.23 -2.12
N ASP A 380 -18.03 -4.52 -1.56
CA ASP A 380 -19.24 -5.05 -0.94
C ASP A 380 -20.46 -4.30 -1.52
N ALA A 381 -20.60 -4.41 -2.82
CA ALA A 381 -21.87 -4.30 -3.51
C ALA A 381 -21.67 -5.07 -4.81
N SER A 382 -22.37 -6.20 -4.93
CA SER A 382 -22.71 -6.75 -6.24
C SER A 382 -23.17 -5.59 -7.11
N GLU A 383 -22.38 -5.20 -8.11
CA GLU A 383 -22.95 -4.49 -9.26
C GLU A 383 -24.09 -5.37 -9.74
N PRO A 384 -25.34 -4.86 -9.85
CA PRO A 384 -26.38 -5.64 -10.48
C PRO A 384 -25.87 -5.93 -11.90
N SER A 385 -25.65 -7.21 -12.18
CA SER A 385 -25.54 -7.71 -13.54
C SER A 385 -26.69 -7.10 -14.32
N GLY A 386 -26.35 -6.40 -15.41
CA GLY A 386 -27.28 -5.57 -16.18
C GLY A 386 -28.67 -6.18 -16.27
N GLU A 387 -29.66 -5.37 -15.90
CA GLU A 387 -31.03 -5.64 -16.29
C GLU A 387 -31.07 -5.70 -17.83
N PRO A 388 -31.71 -6.72 -18.42
CA PRO A 388 -31.94 -6.75 -19.85
C PRO A 388 -32.81 -5.56 -20.23
N GLU A 389 -32.45 -4.91 -21.33
CA GLU A 389 -33.19 -3.83 -21.98
C GLU A 389 -34.69 -4.15 -22.00
N GLU A 390 -35.49 -3.21 -21.50
CA GLU A 390 -36.93 -3.18 -21.76
C GLU A 390 -37.14 -3.09 -23.27
N ASP A 391 -37.71 -4.15 -23.86
CA ASP A 391 -38.28 -4.10 -25.19
C ASP A 391 -39.38 -3.03 -25.20
N SER A 392 -39.04 -1.87 -25.76
CA SER A 392 -39.98 -0.85 -26.17
C SER A 392 -40.79 -1.39 -27.37
N GLU A 393 -41.96 -1.97 -27.10
CA GLU A 393 -43.02 -2.10 -28.10
C GLU A 393 -43.69 -0.74 -28.27
N GLU A 394 -43.27 0.04 -29.26
CA GLU A 394 -44.12 1.05 -29.91
C GLU A 394 -43.97 0.95 -31.44
N ASP A 395 -45.13 0.69 -32.06
CA ASP A 395 -45.61 1.16 -33.36
C ASP A 395 -45.00 0.61 -34.66
N GLU A 396 -45.71 -0.37 -35.24
CA GLU A 396 -45.97 -0.37 -36.70
C GLU A 396 -47.46 -0.64 -36.97
N ASP A 397 -48.21 0.46 -37.15
CA ASP A 397 -49.47 0.49 -37.88
C ASP A 397 -49.21 0.20 -39.37
N LEU A 398 -49.74 -0.91 -39.89
CA LEU A 398 -50.12 -1.02 -41.30
C LEU A 398 -51.40 -1.85 -41.45
N GLU A 399 -52.54 -1.14 -41.50
CA GLU A 399 -53.74 -1.60 -42.18
C GLU A 399 -53.47 -1.67 -43.69
N GLU A 400 -53.61 -2.84 -44.31
CA GLU A 400 -54.13 -2.95 -45.67
C GLU A 400 -54.87 -4.29 -45.84
N GLY A 401 -56.13 -4.20 -46.24
CA GLY A 401 -57.04 -5.33 -46.35
C GLY A 401 -56.98 -6.11 -47.66
N SER A 402 -57.46 -7.36 -47.60
CA SER A 402 -58.10 -8.13 -48.68
C SER A 402 -58.52 -9.49 -48.08
N THR A 403 -59.82 -9.78 -47.97
CA THR A 403 -60.58 -10.77 -48.80
C THR A 403 -59.84 -12.10 -48.95
N GLU A 404 -60.30 -13.29 -48.57
CA GLU A 404 -61.60 -13.98 -48.67
C GLU A 404 -61.49 -15.24 -47.77
N ASP A 405 -62.47 -15.57 -46.94
CA ASP A 405 -63.50 -16.59 -47.21
C ASP A 405 -62.95 -17.99 -47.57
N SER A 406 -63.14 -18.97 -46.67
CA SER A 406 -63.69 -20.32 -46.96
C SER A 406 -63.37 -21.36 -45.86
N THR A 407 -64.44 -21.72 -45.15
CA THR A 407 -64.89 -23.09 -44.83
C THR A 407 -63.94 -24.17 -44.31
N GLU A 408 -64.36 -24.68 -43.14
CA GLU A 408 -64.63 -26.10 -42.82
C GLU A 408 -63.48 -27.11 -42.65
N GLY A 409 -63.60 -27.82 -41.53
CA GLY A 409 -63.51 -29.29 -41.50
C GLY A 409 -62.09 -29.80 -41.28
N SER A 410 -61.77 -30.30 -40.08
CA SER A 410 -62.21 -31.62 -39.60
C SER A 410 -60.97 -32.51 -39.47
N THR A 411 -60.79 -33.01 -38.26
CA THR A 411 -60.31 -34.36 -37.92
C THR A 411 -58.86 -34.76 -38.24
N ASP A 412 -58.15 -34.95 -37.14
CA ASP A 412 -57.53 -36.20 -36.69
C ASP A 412 -56.17 -36.66 -37.22
N SER A 413 -55.34 -36.95 -36.20
CA SER A 413 -54.51 -38.15 -36.04
C SER A 413 -53.22 -38.26 -36.87
N LYS A 414 -52.08 -37.95 -36.24
CA LYS A 414 -51.25 -38.92 -35.49
C LYS A 414 -50.02 -38.26 -34.88
#